data_AF-A0A4Y2KDT5-F1
#
_entry.id   AF-A0A4Y2KDT5-F1
#
_cell.length_a   1.000
_cell.length_b   1.000
_cell.length_c   1.000
_cell.angle_alpha   90.00
_cell.angle_beta   90.00
_cell.angle_gamma   90.00
#
_symmetry.space_group_name_H-M   'P 1'
#
loop_
_entity.id
_entity.type
_entity.pdbx_description
1 polymer ?
#
loop_
_entity_poly.entity_id
_entity_poly.type
_entity_poly.pdbx_seq_one_letter_code
_entity_poly.pdbx_strand_id
1 'polypeptide(L)'
;MWSSLLKEVSCNKCESKTLNVHVKGSYGFSHNIAIICETCQHQYNSTFSSEREVSSRKFDVNNKFFKAFLSIGKGHAALETFSMILGIPAMDEEFVT
;
A
#
# COMPACT_ATOMS: atom_id res chain seq x y z
N MET A 1 -1.48 3.73 12.59
CA MET A 1 -0.26 3.26 13.30
C MET A 1 0.98 4.07 12.92
N TRP A 2 1.16 4.42 11.64
CA TRP A 2 2.32 5.20 11.14
C TRP A 2 2.53 6.58 11.76
N SER A 3 1.46 7.25 12.20
CA SER A 3 1.54 8.57 12.84
C SER A 3 2.50 8.59 14.03
N SER A 4 2.60 7.50 14.79
CA SER A 4 3.52 7.38 15.92
C SER A 4 5.00 7.47 15.53
N LEU A 5 5.36 7.02 14.33
CA LEU A 5 6.75 7.03 13.84
C LEU A 5 7.22 8.45 13.47
N LEU A 6 6.28 9.36 13.17
CA LEU A 6 6.58 10.71 12.70
C LEU A 6 6.32 11.79 13.76
N LYS A 7 5.87 11.41 14.97
CA LYS A 7 5.50 12.36 16.04
C LYS A 7 6.59 13.36 16.41
N GLU A 8 7.85 12.94 16.36
CA GLU A 8 8.99 13.80 16.71
C GLU A 8 9.66 14.44 15.49
N VAL A 9 9.19 14.13 14.28
CA VAL A 9 9.76 14.66 13.03
C VAL A 9 9.05 15.97 12.67
N SER A 10 9.81 17.05 12.59
CA SER A 10 9.31 18.37 12.19
C SER A 10 9.19 18.49 10.67
N CYS A 11 8.12 19.15 10.21
CA CYS A 11 7.98 19.54 8.81
C CYS A 11 9.05 20.56 8.42
N ASN A 12 9.77 20.33 7.32
CA ASN A 12 10.83 21.25 6.86
C ASN A 12 10.32 22.57 6.27
N LYS A 13 8.99 22.75 6.14
CA LYS A 13 8.36 23.98 5.62
C LYS A 13 7.80 24.90 6.70
N CYS A 14 7.26 24.34 7.79
CA CYS A 14 6.59 25.11 8.84
C CYS A 14 6.99 24.71 10.26
N GLU A 15 7.96 23.81 10.40
CA GLU A 15 8.55 23.33 11.66
C GLU A 15 7.59 22.60 12.62
N SER A 16 6.29 22.56 12.31
CA SER A 16 5.30 21.79 13.06
C SER A 16 5.60 20.29 13.03
N LYS A 17 5.32 19.61 14.15
CA LYS A 17 5.46 18.15 14.30
C LYS A 17 4.16 17.40 14.00
N THR A 18 3.52 17.77 12.89
CA THR A 18 2.24 17.20 12.47
C THR A 18 2.37 16.42 11.16
N LEU A 19 3.52 15.79 10.93
CA LEU A 19 3.70 14.91 9.78
C LEU A 19 2.89 13.63 9.99
N ASN A 20 2.15 13.24 8.96
CA ASN A 20 1.32 12.05 8.98
C ASN A 20 1.43 11.30 7.65
N VAL A 21 1.21 9.98 7.72
CA VAL A 21 1.20 9.13 6.52
C VAL A 21 -0.24 8.98 6.05
N HIS A 22 -0.47 9.34 4.79
CA HIS A 22 -1.74 9.21 4.10
C HIS A 22 -1.67 8.09 3.08
N VAL A 23 -2.69 7.26 3.05
CA VAL A 23 -2.91 6.27 1.99
C VAL A 23 -3.79 6.92 0.93
N LYS A 24 -3.24 7.11 -0.28
CA LYS A 24 -3.94 7.76 -1.40
C LYS A 24 -4.72 6.80 -2.28
N GLY A 25 -4.40 5.51 -2.22
CA GLY A 25 -5.07 4.47 -2.98
C GLY A 25 -4.44 3.11 -2.75
N SER A 26 -5.22 2.06 -3.03
CA SER A 26 -4.82 0.66 -2.90
C SER A 26 -4.84 -0.03 -4.26
N TYR A 27 -3.88 -0.92 -4.48
CA TYR A 27 -3.67 -1.69 -5.71
C TYR A 27 -3.40 -3.16 -5.32
N GLY A 28 -4.48 -3.89 -5.03
CA GLY A 28 -4.40 -5.14 -4.29
C GLY A 28 -3.79 -4.90 -2.91
N PHE A 29 -2.73 -5.62 -2.58
CA PHE A 29 -2.02 -5.54 -1.30
C PHE A 29 -0.98 -4.39 -1.24
N SER A 30 -0.75 -3.67 -2.35
CA SER A 30 0.14 -2.51 -2.38
C SER A 30 -0.64 -1.21 -2.21
N HIS A 31 -0.08 -0.25 -1.46
CA HIS A 31 -0.71 1.03 -1.14
C HIS A 31 0.17 2.19 -1.61
N ASN A 32 -0.43 3.19 -2.26
CA ASN A 32 0.26 4.46 -2.52
C ASN A 32 0.22 5.30 -1.24
N ILE A 33 1.38 5.53 -0.65
CA ILE A 33 1.55 6.27 0.60
C ILE A 33 2.23 7.62 0.34
N ALA A 34 1.79 8.65 1.04
CA ALA A 34 2.38 9.98 1.01
C ALA A 34 2.54 10.52 2.43
N ILE A 35 3.59 11.29 2.66
CA ILE A 35 3.73 12.05 3.91
C ILE A 35 3.14 13.45 3.67
N ILE A 36 2.27 13.88 4.59
CA ILE A 36 1.63 15.20 4.56
C ILE A 36 1.80 15.86 5.91
N CYS A 37 2.16 17.14 5.92
CA CYS A 37 2.09 17.97 7.11
C CYS A 37 0.65 18.47 7.31
N GLU A 38 -0.01 18.08 8.39
CA GLU A 38 -1.40 18.47 8.64
C GLU A 38 -1.57 19.98 8.91
N THR A 39 -0.53 20.68 9.40
CA THR A 39 -0.62 22.12 9.66
C THR A 39 -0.52 22.96 8.39
N CYS A 40 0.50 22.76 7.55
CA CYS A 40 0.69 23.58 6.34
C CYS A 40 0.24 22.92 5.04
N GLN A 41 -0.30 21.70 5.12
CA GLN A 41 -0.75 20.89 3.98
C GLN A 41 0.34 20.61 2.94
N HIS A 42 1.62 20.80 3.31
CA HIS A 42 2.72 20.45 2.43
C HIS A 42 2.78 18.92 2.27
N GLN A 43 2.66 18.49 1.02
CA GLN A 43 2.77 17.10 0.63
C GLN A 43 4.18 16.80 0.13
N TYR A 44 4.80 15.77 0.70
CA TYR A 44 6.05 15.22 0.18
C TYR A 44 5.77 14.27 -1.01
N ASN A 45 6.83 13.67 -1.55
CA ASN A 45 6.68 12.64 -2.58
C ASN A 45 5.84 11.46 -2.04
N SER A 46 5.13 10.81 -2.96
CA SER A 46 4.40 9.58 -2.68
C SER A 46 5.14 8.39 -3.27
N THR A 47 5.03 7.23 -2.64
CA THR A 47 5.60 5.96 -3.13
C THR A 47 4.65 4.81 -2.84
N PHE A 48 4.89 3.65 -3.46
CA PHE A 48 4.15 2.43 -3.17
C PHE A 48 4.78 1.65 -2.01
N SER A 49 3.95 0.99 -1.21
CA SER A 49 4.38 0.14 -0.10
C SER A 49 5.02 -1.18 -0.55
N SER A 50 4.92 -1.51 -1.84
CA SER A 50 5.61 -2.63 -2.49
C SER A 50 6.26 -2.14 -3.77
N GLU A 51 7.38 -2.74 -4.11
CA GLU A 51 8.03 -2.56 -5.40
C GLU A 51 7.15 -3.14 -6.53
N ARG A 52 7.34 -2.57 -7.72
CA ARG A 52 6.80 -3.12 -8.96
C ARG A 52 7.80 -4.14 -9.51
N GLU A 53 7.29 -5.18 -10.15
CA GLU A 53 8.17 -6.05 -10.94
C GLU A 53 8.75 -5.29 -12.13
N VAL A 54 10.03 -5.51 -12.43
CA VAL A 54 10.77 -4.77 -13.46
C VAL A 54 10.12 -4.90 -14.85
N SER A 55 9.50 -6.04 -15.14
CA SER A 55 8.90 -6.37 -16.44
C SER A 55 7.39 -6.16 -16.51
N SER A 56 6.72 -5.70 -15.44
CA SER A 56 5.27 -5.60 -15.41
C SER A 56 4.77 -4.38 -14.64
N ARG A 57 3.49 -4.03 -14.84
CA ARG A 57 2.83 -3.00 -14.02
C ARG A 57 2.36 -3.54 -12.66
N LYS A 58 2.71 -4.78 -12.31
CA LYS A 58 2.23 -5.46 -11.09
C LYS A 58 3.16 -5.20 -9.91
N PHE A 59 2.60 -5.32 -8.71
CA PHE A 59 3.35 -5.24 -7.47
C PHE A 59 3.78 -6.63 -7.01
N ASP A 60 5.05 -6.77 -6.64
CA ASP A 60 5.64 -8.04 -6.19
C ASP A 60 4.83 -8.67 -5.04
N VAL A 61 4.30 -7.85 -4.11
CA VAL A 61 3.46 -8.33 -3.01
C VAL A 61 2.20 -9.08 -3.50
N ASN A 62 1.55 -8.62 -4.58
CA ASN A 62 0.34 -9.26 -5.10
C ASN A 62 0.67 -10.66 -5.65
N ASN A 63 1.80 -10.78 -6.34
CA ASN A 63 2.31 -12.06 -6.84
C ASN A 63 2.70 -13.01 -5.71
N LYS A 64 3.27 -12.49 -4.62
CA LYS A 64 3.58 -13.28 -3.41
C LYS A 64 2.32 -13.84 -2.77
N PHE A 65 1.25 -13.05 -2.63
CA PHE A 65 -0.03 -13.54 -2.13
C PHE A 65 -0.61 -14.61 -3.04
N PHE A 66 -0.62 -14.37 -4.36
CA PHE A 66 -1.09 -15.38 -5.32
C PHE A 66 -0.32 -16.70 -5.22
N LYS A 67 1.02 -16.63 -5.24
CA LYS A 67 1.89 -17.82 -5.08
C LYS A 67 1.69 -18.52 -3.73
N ALA A 68 1.47 -17.77 -2.65
CA ALA A 68 1.20 -18.34 -1.33
C ALA A 68 -0.12 -19.10 -1.27
N PHE A 69 -1.18 -18.59 -1.91
CA PHE A 69 -2.45 -19.31 -2.00
C PHE A 69 -2.32 -20.56 -2.86
N LEU A 70 -1.62 -20.48 -4.00
CA LEU A 70 -1.33 -21.65 -4.82
C LEU A 70 -0.54 -22.73 -4.07
N SER A 71 0.46 -22.35 -3.27
CA SER A 71 1.30 -23.31 -2.55
C SER A 71 0.54 -24.08 -1.46
N ILE A 72 -0.55 -23.53 -0.93
CA ILE A 72 -1.45 -24.21 0.02
C ILE A 72 -2.63 -24.92 -0.68
N GLY A 73 -2.59 -25.06 -2.01
CA GLY A 73 -3.64 -25.73 -2.78
C GLY A 73 -4.94 -24.92 -2.87
N LYS A 74 -4.88 -23.59 -2.72
CA LYS A 74 -6.03 -22.70 -2.81
C LYS A 74 -5.89 -21.79 -4.03
N GLY A 75 -6.89 -21.83 -4.90
CA GLY A 75 -6.92 -21.03 -6.12
C GLY A 75 -7.41 -19.58 -5.89
N HIS A 76 -7.67 -18.90 -7.01
CA HIS A 76 -8.14 -17.51 -7.07
C HIS A 76 -9.31 -17.21 -6.12
N ALA A 77 -10.36 -18.04 -6.12
CA ALA A 77 -11.58 -17.80 -5.33
C ALA A 77 -11.30 -17.67 -3.82
N ALA A 78 -10.30 -18.40 -3.30
CA ALA A 78 -9.92 -18.30 -1.89
C ALA A 78 -9.16 -17.00 -1.61
N LEU A 79 -8.28 -16.57 -2.52
CA LEU A 79 -7.56 -15.31 -2.42
C LEU A 79 -8.51 -14.11 -2.51
N GLU A 80 -9.50 -14.19 -3.38
CA GLU A 80 -10.55 -13.18 -3.52
C GLU A 80 -11.38 -13.07 -2.24
N THR A 81 -11.88 -14.20 -1.72
CA THR A 81 -12.61 -14.24 -0.45
C THR A 81 -11.78 -13.66 0.70
N PHE A 82 -10.50 -14.03 0.78
CA PHE A 82 -9.58 -13.49 1.77
C PHE A 82 -9.38 -11.98 1.63
N SER A 83 -9.19 -11.50 0.40
CA SER A 83 -9.04 -10.07 0.11
C SER A 83 -10.28 -9.29 0.53
N MET A 84 -11.48 -9.79 0.21
CA MET A 84 -12.74 -9.18 0.62
C MET A 84 -12.89 -9.11 2.15
N ILE A 85 -12.51 -10.16 2.89
CA ILE A 85 -12.55 -10.18 4.36
C ILE A 85 -11.62 -9.10 4.94
N LEU A 86 -10.47 -8.85 4.30
CA LEU A 86 -9.55 -7.78 4.70
C LEU A 86 -9.97 -6.38 4.21
N GLY A 87 -11.08 -6.25 3.49
CA GLY A 87 -11.51 -4.99 2.89
C GLY A 87 -10.62 -4.53 1.74
N ILE A 88 -9.87 -5.45 1.14
CA ILE A 88 -9.05 -5.20 -0.05
C ILE A 88 -9.94 -5.48 -1.27
N PRO A 89 -10.06 -4.53 -2.22
CA PRO A 89 -10.78 -4.77 -3.47
C PRO A 89 -10.28 -6.07 -4.13
N ALA A 90 -11.20 -6.85 -4.69
CA ALA A 90 -10.85 -8.10 -5.37
C ALA A 90 -9.69 -7.85 -6.35
N MET A 91 -8.64 -8.67 -6.28
CA MET A 91 -7.55 -8.57 -7.23
C MET A 91 -8.05 -9.11 -8.57
N ASP A 92 -8.45 -8.22 -9.49
CA ASP A 92 -8.77 -8.62 -10.86
C ASP A 92 -7.57 -9.31 -11.53
N GLU A 93 -7.83 -10.20 -12.48
CA GLU A 93 -6.81 -10.94 -13.24
C GLU A 93 -5.71 -10.03 -13.83
N GLU A 94 -6.03 -8.78 -14.18
CA GLU A 94 -5.03 -7.79 -14.64
C GLU A 94 -3.90 -7.52 -13.62
N PHE A 95 -4.13 -7.76 -12.33
CA PHE A 95 -3.14 -7.61 -11.27
C PHE A 95 -2.35 -8.88 -10.98
N VAL A 96 -2.71 -10.03 -11.59
CA VAL A 96 -2.22 -11.36 -11.21
C VAL A 96 -1.65 -12.15 -12.40
N THR A 97 -2.33 -12.23 -13.55
CA THR A 97 -1.91 -13.03 -14.74
C THR A 97 -1.22 -12.23 -15.83
#